data_AF-A0A2M7XXY5-F1
#
_entry.id   AF-A0A2M7XXY5-F1
#
_cell.length_a   1.000
_cell.length_b   1.000
_cell.length_c   1.000
_cell.angle_alpha   90.00
_cell.angle_beta   90.00
_cell.angle_gamma   90.00
#
_symmetry.space_group_name_H-M   'P 1'
#
loop_
_entity.id
_entity.type
_entity.pdbx_description
1 polymer ?
#
loop_
_entity_poly.entity_id
_entity_poly.type
_entity_poly.pdbx_seq_one_letter_code
_entity_poly.pdbx_strand_id
1 'polypeptide(L)'
;MEKNFVIIPTIRNLDFLNDWKEQFKDVSIIVCEDRPKKTITIPKVGKKTYHYSWNEIDKDLKKDSWIIPRKVSAIRNYGFLQAFKLGADIIITLDDDCYPVKNHNLIKLHQKNLNLKTPLNWVNTYPDSRYMYTRGMPYLNRNQAPVMLSHGLWTNVLDFDAPTHLQNLEFKANFAEHFLQIIPSNSYYPMCSMNLAFRKEIAPLMYFPLMGENTSGKKWGYDRFDDIWAGIFSKKIMDHLGLAVINGAPFVEHRKASDPFKNLIKEAEGIEINEIIWKEVEKVKLTSNDIIGSYRELIKKVEFPKNDYFINLKKATLIWLDLFSKK
;
A
#
# COMPACT_ATOMS: atom_id res chain seq x y z
N MET A 1 9.82 -10.79 -19.81
CA MET A 1 8.50 -10.87 -19.13
C MET A 1 8.67 -10.22 -17.76
N GLU A 2 7.81 -9.26 -17.40
CA GLU A 2 7.89 -8.53 -16.12
C GLU A 2 7.83 -9.49 -14.93
N LYS A 3 8.68 -9.27 -13.93
CA LYS A 3 8.71 -10.06 -12.69
C LYS A 3 7.71 -9.49 -11.68
N ASN A 4 6.56 -10.16 -11.54
CA ASN A 4 5.50 -9.76 -10.61
C ASN A 4 5.66 -10.49 -9.28
N PHE A 5 5.56 -9.74 -8.19
CA PHE A 5 5.58 -10.27 -6.83
C PHE A 5 4.28 -9.93 -6.11
N VAL A 6 3.66 -10.90 -5.45
CA VAL A 6 2.49 -10.70 -4.59
C VAL A 6 2.90 -10.87 -3.13
N ILE A 7 2.68 -9.85 -2.31
CA ILE A 7 3.06 -9.79 -0.89
C ILE A 7 1.82 -10.01 -0.03
N ILE A 8 1.85 -11.06 0.78
CA ILE A 8 0.76 -11.47 1.67
C ILE A 8 1.24 -11.36 3.13
N PRO A 9 0.86 -10.31 3.88
CA PRO A 9 1.00 -10.32 5.33
C PRO A 9 -0.07 -11.23 5.94
N THR A 10 0.30 -12.05 6.93
CA THR A 10 -0.68 -12.95 7.56
C THR A 10 -0.27 -13.42 8.95
N ILE A 11 -1.28 -13.81 9.73
CA ILE A 11 -1.16 -14.64 10.93
C ILE A 11 -2.04 -15.90 10.85
N ARG A 12 -2.66 -16.17 9.69
CA ARG A 12 -3.74 -17.14 9.48
C ARG A 12 -3.28 -18.29 8.56
N ASN A 13 -4.16 -19.27 8.35
CA ASN A 13 -3.95 -20.21 7.24
C ASN A 13 -4.04 -19.47 5.89
N LEU A 14 -3.48 -20.07 4.85
CA LEU A 14 -3.35 -19.48 3.52
C LEU A 14 -4.18 -20.20 2.45
N ASP A 15 -5.26 -20.88 2.85
CA ASP A 15 -6.06 -21.69 1.91
C ASP A 15 -6.74 -20.85 0.83
N PHE A 16 -7.00 -19.56 1.10
CA PHE A 16 -7.54 -18.61 0.13
C PHE A 16 -6.67 -18.49 -1.14
N LEU A 17 -5.37 -18.79 -1.05
CA LEU A 17 -4.48 -18.78 -2.20
C LEU A 17 -4.87 -19.82 -3.26
N ASN A 18 -5.57 -20.89 -2.89
CA ASN A 18 -6.06 -21.87 -3.86
C ASN A 18 -7.05 -21.25 -4.86
N ASP A 19 -7.84 -20.25 -4.43
CA ASP A 19 -8.75 -19.52 -5.32
C ASP A 19 -7.98 -18.64 -6.32
N TRP A 20 -6.76 -18.24 -5.97
CA TRP A 20 -5.87 -17.43 -6.81
C TRP A 20 -4.99 -18.24 -7.77
N LYS A 21 -5.01 -19.57 -7.70
CA LYS A 21 -4.07 -20.47 -8.39
C LYS A 21 -3.89 -20.15 -9.88
N GLU A 22 -4.98 -19.94 -10.60
CA GLU A 22 -4.94 -19.65 -12.04
C GLU A 22 -4.32 -18.27 -12.35
N GLN A 23 -4.63 -17.26 -11.55
CA GLN A 23 -4.12 -15.90 -11.77
C GLN A 23 -2.66 -15.75 -11.31
N PHE A 24 -2.23 -16.54 -10.32
CA PHE A 24 -0.91 -16.44 -9.71
C PHE A 24 0.12 -17.41 -10.31
N LYS A 25 -0.24 -18.27 -11.27
CA LYS A 25 0.67 -19.28 -11.84
C LYS A 25 2.05 -18.74 -12.28
N ASP A 26 2.12 -17.50 -12.76
CA ASP A 26 3.33 -16.87 -13.28
C ASP A 26 3.96 -15.82 -12.34
N VAL A 27 3.40 -15.61 -11.14
CA VAL A 27 3.88 -14.61 -10.16
C VAL A 27 4.67 -15.26 -9.03
N SER A 28 5.64 -14.54 -8.47
CA SER A 28 6.27 -14.97 -7.23
C SER A 28 5.45 -14.48 -6.04
N ILE A 29 5.33 -15.28 -4.99
CA ILE A 29 4.58 -14.95 -3.78
C ILE A 29 5.57 -14.76 -2.64
N ILE A 30 5.41 -13.69 -1.86
CA ILE A 30 6.12 -13.49 -0.60
C ILE A 30 5.10 -13.49 0.52
N VAL A 31 5.21 -14.45 1.42
CA VAL A 31 4.42 -14.52 2.64
C VAL A 31 5.23 -13.91 3.79
N CYS A 32 4.65 -12.89 4.42
CA CYS A 32 5.16 -12.27 5.64
C CYS A 32 4.32 -12.77 6.82
N GLU A 33 4.77 -13.85 7.46
CA GLU A 33 4.12 -14.41 8.64
C GLU A 33 4.50 -13.60 9.90
N ASP A 34 3.51 -12.96 10.51
CA ASP A 34 3.70 -12.06 11.66
C ASP A 34 3.81 -12.82 13.00
N ARG A 35 4.81 -13.70 13.05
CA ARG A 35 5.15 -14.57 14.17
C ARG A 35 6.67 -14.70 14.32
N PRO A 36 7.17 -15.13 15.49
CA PRO A 36 8.59 -15.40 15.68
C PRO A 36 9.17 -16.36 14.62
N LYS A 37 8.48 -17.47 14.37
CA LYS A 37 8.90 -18.55 13.46
C LYS A 37 7.81 -18.83 12.43
N LYS A 38 8.22 -19.39 11.28
CA LYS A 38 7.35 -19.93 10.23
C LYS A 38 6.59 -21.13 10.75
N THR A 39 5.28 -21.01 10.85
CA THR A 39 4.38 -22.05 11.34
C THR A 39 3.21 -22.31 10.40
N ILE A 40 2.97 -21.42 9.43
CA ILE A 40 1.89 -21.54 8.47
C ILE A 40 2.35 -22.39 7.27
N THR A 41 1.54 -23.39 6.91
CA THR A 41 1.72 -24.14 5.66
C THR A 41 1.21 -23.32 4.49
N ILE A 42 2.03 -23.18 3.44
CA ILE A 42 1.66 -22.45 2.22
C ILE A 42 1.22 -23.45 1.15
N PRO A 43 0.02 -23.32 0.55
CA PRO A 43 -0.39 -24.18 -0.56
C PRO A 43 0.54 -24.01 -1.78
N LYS A 44 0.58 -25.03 -2.65
CA LYS A 44 1.38 -25.01 -3.88
C LYS A 44 0.73 -24.11 -4.93
N VAL A 45 0.98 -22.81 -4.79
CA VAL A 45 0.52 -21.74 -5.68
C VAL A 45 1.69 -20.84 -6.05
N GLY A 46 1.54 -20.04 -7.10
CA GLY A 46 2.61 -19.18 -7.56
C GLY A 46 3.68 -19.93 -8.36
N LYS A 47 4.50 -19.16 -9.09
CA LYS A 47 5.72 -19.65 -9.74
C LYS A 47 6.79 -20.02 -8.72
N LYS A 48 6.91 -19.21 -7.67
CA LYS A 48 7.85 -19.41 -6.56
C LYS A 48 7.32 -18.73 -5.32
N THR A 49 7.49 -19.38 -4.17
CA THR A 49 7.05 -18.86 -2.88
C THR A 49 8.25 -18.60 -1.99
N TYR A 50 8.26 -17.43 -1.36
CA TYR A 50 9.18 -17.05 -0.30
C TYR A 50 8.38 -16.87 0.99
N HIS A 51 8.93 -17.35 2.10
CA HIS A 51 8.26 -17.30 3.40
C HIS A 51 9.21 -16.69 4.42
N TYR A 52 8.77 -15.62 5.05
CA TYR A 52 9.52 -14.88 6.05
C TYR A 52 8.72 -14.74 7.33
N SER A 53 9.41 -14.78 8.46
CA SER A 53 8.90 -14.48 9.79
C SER A 53 9.82 -13.47 10.50
N TRP A 54 9.57 -13.16 11.78
CA TRP A 54 10.43 -12.23 12.53
C TRP A 54 11.89 -12.68 12.57
N ASN A 55 12.15 -13.99 12.61
CA ASN A 55 13.51 -14.52 12.57
C ASN A 55 14.32 -14.04 11.36
N GLU A 56 13.75 -14.04 10.16
CA GLU A 56 14.45 -13.53 8.98
C GLU A 56 14.61 -12.01 9.03
N ILE A 57 13.60 -11.29 9.51
CA ILE A 57 13.66 -9.83 9.68
C ILE A 57 14.81 -9.45 10.62
N ASP A 58 14.88 -10.10 11.79
CA ASP A 58 15.90 -9.85 12.82
C ASP A 58 17.29 -10.25 12.34
N LYS A 59 17.41 -11.35 11.59
CA LYS A 59 18.69 -11.79 11.01
C LYS A 59 19.22 -10.81 9.96
N ASP A 60 18.34 -10.36 9.05
CA ASP A 60 18.74 -9.55 7.90
C ASP A 60 18.97 -8.09 8.29
N LEU A 61 18.15 -7.53 9.20
CA LEU A 61 18.23 -6.12 9.62
C LEU A 61 19.00 -5.90 10.91
N LYS A 62 19.25 -6.94 11.70
CA LYS A 62 20.04 -6.88 12.95
C LYS A 62 19.49 -5.79 13.89
N LYS A 63 20.34 -4.84 14.31
CA LYS A 63 19.98 -3.72 15.17
C LYS A 63 18.88 -2.82 14.60
N ASP A 64 18.66 -2.85 13.29
CA ASP A 64 17.67 -2.02 12.60
C ASP A 64 16.33 -2.75 12.41
N SER A 65 16.16 -3.97 12.93
CA SER A 65 14.91 -4.75 12.75
C SER A 65 13.67 -4.09 13.35
N TRP A 66 13.85 -3.18 14.30
CA TRP A 66 12.78 -2.42 14.94
C TRP A 66 11.98 -1.51 13.98
N ILE A 67 12.51 -1.22 12.78
CA ILE A 67 11.77 -0.44 11.77
C ILE A 67 10.67 -1.27 11.09
N ILE A 68 10.68 -2.60 11.25
CA ILE A 68 9.62 -3.45 10.71
C ILE A 68 8.60 -3.71 11.82
N PRO A 69 7.39 -3.16 11.70
CA PRO A 69 6.39 -3.29 12.76
C PRO A 69 5.89 -4.74 12.90
N ARG A 70 5.51 -5.13 14.12
CA ARG A 70 5.02 -6.47 14.46
C ARG A 70 3.55 -6.41 14.88
N LYS A 71 2.83 -7.53 14.75
CA LYS A 71 1.40 -7.64 15.06
C LYS A 71 0.52 -6.64 14.29
N VAL A 72 0.88 -6.35 13.06
CA VAL A 72 0.18 -5.40 12.18
C VAL A 72 0.48 -5.70 10.70
N SER A 73 -0.43 -5.29 9.82
CA SER A 73 -0.31 -5.37 8.36
C SER A 73 1.02 -4.82 7.82
N ALA A 74 1.59 -3.81 8.48
CA ALA A 74 2.85 -3.18 8.09
C ALA A 74 4.08 -4.11 8.12
N ILE A 75 3.99 -5.36 8.62
CA ILE A 75 5.03 -6.38 8.41
C ILE A 75 5.35 -6.57 6.91
N ARG A 76 4.39 -6.25 6.03
CA ARG A 76 4.57 -6.25 4.57
C ARG A 76 5.69 -5.33 4.08
N ASN A 77 6.12 -4.35 4.87
CA ASN A 77 7.34 -3.56 4.60
C ASN A 77 8.54 -4.46 4.29
N TYR A 78 8.73 -5.53 5.06
CA TYR A 78 9.80 -6.47 4.80
C TYR A 78 9.60 -7.21 3.47
N GLY A 79 8.37 -7.59 3.15
CA GLY A 79 8.02 -8.17 1.86
C GLY A 79 8.34 -7.25 0.68
N PHE A 80 8.07 -5.95 0.80
CA PHE A 80 8.42 -4.95 -0.21
C PHE A 80 9.94 -4.87 -0.42
N LEU A 81 10.70 -4.84 0.66
CA LEU A 81 12.16 -4.83 0.61
C LEU A 81 12.70 -6.09 -0.09
N GLN A 82 12.20 -7.26 0.28
CA GLN A 82 12.67 -8.51 -0.31
C GLN A 82 12.27 -8.63 -1.78
N ALA A 83 11.07 -8.20 -2.16
CA ALA A 83 10.66 -8.16 -3.56
C ALA A 83 11.57 -7.26 -4.39
N PHE A 84 11.92 -6.07 -3.87
CA PHE A 84 12.87 -5.17 -4.51
C PHE A 84 14.24 -5.83 -4.71
N LYS A 85 14.81 -6.45 -3.65
CA LYS A 85 16.09 -7.17 -3.73
C LYS A 85 16.08 -8.37 -4.67
N LEU A 86 14.95 -9.06 -4.77
CA LEU A 86 14.74 -10.19 -5.69
C LEU A 86 14.51 -9.74 -7.15
N GLY A 87 14.53 -8.44 -7.40
CA GLY A 87 14.41 -7.84 -8.72
C GLY A 87 13.00 -7.88 -9.27
N ALA A 88 11.98 -7.69 -8.43
CA ALA A 88 10.61 -7.44 -8.86
C ALA A 88 10.55 -6.23 -9.80
N ASP A 89 9.71 -6.28 -10.83
CA ASP A 89 9.34 -5.12 -11.66
C ASP A 89 8.04 -4.48 -11.14
N ILE A 90 7.10 -5.32 -10.71
CA ILE A 90 5.84 -4.91 -10.08
C ILE A 90 5.71 -5.63 -8.75
N ILE A 91 5.37 -4.87 -7.72
CA ILE A 91 5.07 -5.36 -6.38
C ILE A 91 3.58 -5.13 -6.14
N ILE A 92 2.85 -6.21 -5.86
CA ILE A 92 1.43 -6.22 -5.53
C ILE A 92 1.32 -6.66 -4.09
N THR A 93 0.45 -6.04 -3.30
CA THR A 93 0.10 -6.53 -1.98
C THR A 93 -1.38 -6.84 -1.91
N LEU A 94 -1.69 -7.94 -1.24
CA LEU A 94 -3.02 -8.50 -1.14
C LEU A 94 -3.21 -9.05 0.28
N ASP A 95 -4.32 -8.71 0.91
CA ASP A 95 -4.66 -9.25 2.23
C ASP A 95 -5.21 -10.68 2.12
N ASP A 96 -5.06 -11.45 3.19
CA ASP A 96 -5.39 -12.88 3.25
C ASP A 96 -6.88 -13.21 3.39
N ASP A 97 -7.75 -12.21 3.23
CA ASP A 97 -9.21 -12.33 3.09
C ASP A 97 -9.77 -11.60 1.86
N CYS A 98 -8.90 -11.32 0.89
CA CYS A 98 -9.26 -10.80 -0.43
C CYS A 98 -9.29 -11.94 -1.47
N TYR A 99 -10.45 -12.14 -2.08
CA TYR A 99 -10.75 -13.25 -3.00
C TYR A 99 -10.91 -12.76 -4.45
N PRO A 100 -10.71 -13.64 -5.45
CA PRO A 100 -10.84 -13.25 -6.84
C PRO A 100 -12.30 -12.93 -7.20
N VAL A 101 -12.51 -11.84 -7.93
CA VAL A 101 -13.79 -11.53 -8.56
C VAL A 101 -13.87 -12.26 -9.91
N LYS A 102 -15.04 -12.83 -10.23
CA LYS A 102 -15.27 -13.58 -11.48
C LYS A 102 -14.95 -12.70 -12.71
N ASN A 103 -14.25 -13.28 -13.69
CA ASN A 103 -13.82 -12.59 -14.92
C ASN A 103 -12.94 -11.35 -14.70
N HIS A 104 -12.33 -11.23 -13.51
CA HIS A 104 -11.53 -10.06 -13.14
C HIS A 104 -10.11 -10.49 -12.78
N ASN A 105 -9.17 -10.31 -13.71
CA ASN A 105 -7.79 -10.73 -13.51
C ASN A 105 -6.96 -9.65 -12.80
N LEU A 106 -6.70 -9.84 -11.51
CA LEU A 106 -5.98 -8.92 -10.63
C LEU A 106 -4.64 -8.49 -11.22
N ILE A 107 -3.79 -9.47 -11.57
CA ILE A 107 -2.42 -9.21 -12.04
C ILE A 107 -2.43 -8.41 -13.35
N LYS A 108 -3.22 -8.85 -14.33
CA LYS A 108 -3.29 -8.20 -15.65
C LYS A 108 -3.86 -6.79 -15.57
N LEU A 109 -4.84 -6.56 -14.70
CA LEU A 109 -5.46 -5.24 -14.54
C LEU A 109 -4.53 -4.25 -13.84
N HIS A 110 -3.82 -4.67 -12.79
CA HIS A 110 -2.77 -3.84 -12.22
C HIS A 110 -1.66 -3.53 -13.23
N GLN A 111 -1.22 -4.52 -14.01
CA GLN A 111 -0.25 -4.30 -15.10
C GLN A 111 -0.76 -3.29 -16.12
N LYS A 112 -2.02 -3.42 -16.56
CA LYS A 112 -2.65 -2.48 -17.48
C LYS A 112 -2.63 -1.07 -16.91
N ASN A 113 -3.02 -0.90 -15.65
CA ASN A 113 -3.04 0.39 -14.96
C ASN A 113 -1.64 1.02 -14.87
N LEU A 114 -0.64 0.25 -14.47
CA LEU A 114 0.74 0.72 -14.32
C LEU A 114 1.42 1.00 -15.68
N ASN A 115 0.82 0.59 -16.79
CA ASN A 115 1.25 0.92 -18.15
C ASN A 115 0.60 2.21 -18.70
N LEU A 116 -0.34 2.81 -17.96
CA LEU A 116 -0.99 4.06 -18.36
C LEU A 116 -0.09 5.27 -18.11
N LYS A 117 -0.40 6.34 -18.84
CA LYS A 117 0.03 7.70 -18.52
C LYS A 117 -1.20 8.56 -18.30
N THR A 118 -1.11 9.55 -17.41
CA THR A 118 -2.22 10.40 -17.05
C THR A 118 -1.94 11.88 -17.31
N PRO A 119 -2.99 12.70 -17.49
CA PRO A 119 -2.89 14.14 -17.37
C PRO A 119 -2.51 14.56 -15.96
N LEU A 120 -1.78 15.68 -15.83
CA LEU A 120 -1.45 16.28 -14.53
C LEU A 120 -2.44 17.38 -14.12
N ASN A 121 -2.91 18.17 -15.10
CA ASN A 121 -3.67 19.40 -14.84
C ASN A 121 -5.17 19.29 -15.14
N TRP A 122 -5.64 18.10 -15.54
CA TRP A 122 -7.03 17.88 -15.97
C TRP A 122 -7.55 16.56 -15.41
N VAL A 123 -8.74 16.61 -14.81
CA VAL A 123 -9.41 15.43 -14.27
C VAL A 123 -10.45 14.96 -15.29
N ASN A 124 -10.37 13.69 -15.68
CA ASN A 124 -11.39 13.09 -16.52
C ASN A 124 -12.65 12.83 -15.68
N THR A 125 -13.80 13.37 -16.11
CA THR A 125 -15.05 13.29 -15.36
C THR A 125 -15.82 11.99 -15.54
N TYR A 126 -15.46 11.18 -16.54
CA TYR A 126 -16.05 9.86 -16.78
C TYR A 126 -15.08 8.75 -16.31
N PRO A 127 -15.28 8.18 -15.11
CA PRO A 127 -14.36 7.19 -14.54
C PRO A 127 -14.59 5.82 -15.19
N ASP A 128 -13.76 5.48 -16.19
CA ASP A 128 -13.88 4.24 -16.95
C ASP A 128 -12.53 3.51 -17.13
N SER A 129 -12.53 2.20 -16.92
CA SER A 129 -11.38 1.29 -17.02
C SER A 129 -10.76 1.16 -18.42
N ARG A 130 -11.48 1.62 -19.46
CA ARG A 130 -10.97 1.76 -20.83
C ARG A 130 -10.18 3.06 -21.01
N TYR A 131 -10.16 3.92 -20.00
CA TYR A 131 -9.42 5.17 -19.96
C TYR A 131 -9.82 6.13 -21.10
N MET A 132 -11.14 6.30 -21.26
CA MET A 132 -11.75 7.13 -22.31
C MET A 132 -11.92 8.58 -21.84
N TYR A 133 -11.54 9.54 -22.67
CA TYR A 133 -11.68 10.97 -22.35
C TYR A 133 -12.94 11.57 -22.94
N THR A 134 -13.62 12.40 -22.16
CA THR A 134 -14.80 13.16 -22.60
C THR A 134 -14.42 14.39 -23.43
N ARG A 135 -15.40 14.96 -24.14
CA ARG A 135 -15.25 16.20 -24.93
C ARG A 135 -14.73 17.33 -24.03
N GLY A 136 -13.74 18.07 -24.51
CA GLY A 136 -13.08 19.16 -23.78
C GLY A 136 -11.73 18.79 -23.20
N MET A 137 -11.40 17.50 -23.10
CA MET A 137 -10.09 17.07 -22.62
C MET A 137 -8.97 17.38 -23.64
N PRO A 138 -7.97 18.22 -23.31
CA PRO A 138 -6.91 18.57 -24.25
C PRO A 138 -6.07 17.37 -24.67
N TYR A 139 -5.93 17.14 -25.98
CA TYR A 139 -5.27 15.95 -26.53
C TYR A 139 -3.80 15.83 -26.12
N LEU A 140 -3.06 16.95 -26.13
CA LEU A 140 -1.63 16.99 -25.81
C LEU A 140 -1.34 16.76 -24.32
N ASN A 141 -2.36 16.83 -23.45
CA ASN A 141 -2.19 16.68 -22.01
C ASN A 141 -2.51 15.26 -21.51
N ARG A 142 -3.03 14.37 -22.37
CA ARG A 142 -3.53 13.06 -21.93
C ARG A 142 -2.47 12.11 -21.38
N ASN A 143 -1.22 12.23 -21.87
CA ASN A 143 -0.15 11.26 -21.62
C ASN A 143 1.09 11.88 -20.95
N GLN A 144 0.90 12.64 -19.86
CA GLN A 144 1.98 13.41 -19.22
C GLN A 144 2.74 12.63 -18.15
N ALA A 145 2.02 12.08 -17.16
CA ALA A 145 2.60 11.45 -15.97
C ALA A 145 2.49 9.93 -16.04
N PRO A 146 3.58 9.16 -15.88
CA PRO A 146 3.47 7.71 -15.76
C PRO A 146 2.76 7.30 -14.48
N VAL A 147 1.88 6.30 -14.56
CA VAL A 147 1.26 5.70 -13.38
C VAL A 147 2.27 4.80 -12.68
N MET A 148 2.59 5.12 -11.42
CA MET A 148 3.54 4.35 -10.62
C MET A 148 2.85 3.52 -9.52
N LEU A 149 1.58 3.83 -9.22
CA LEU A 149 0.77 3.16 -8.23
C LEU A 149 -0.65 2.93 -8.75
N SER A 150 -1.13 1.70 -8.61
CA SER A 150 -2.48 1.25 -8.90
C SER A 150 -3.15 0.82 -7.61
N HIS A 151 -4.04 1.66 -7.10
CA HIS A 151 -4.89 1.38 -5.94
C HIS A 151 -6.15 0.64 -6.40
N GLY A 152 -6.24 -0.63 -6.02
CA GLY A 152 -7.38 -1.48 -6.33
C GLY A 152 -8.50 -1.31 -5.30
N LEU A 153 -9.73 -1.66 -5.66
CA LEU A 153 -10.91 -1.54 -4.80
C LEU A 153 -11.45 -2.90 -4.35
N TRP A 154 -12.54 -2.87 -3.59
CA TRP A 154 -13.16 -4.04 -2.98
C TRP A 154 -14.64 -4.11 -3.30
N THR A 155 -15.17 -5.33 -3.34
CA THR A 155 -16.59 -5.63 -3.26
C THR A 155 -16.89 -6.28 -1.91
N ASN A 156 -18.18 -6.46 -1.58
CA ASN A 156 -18.64 -6.99 -0.31
C ASN A 156 -18.29 -6.03 0.84
N VAL A 157 -17.33 -6.33 1.72
CA VAL A 157 -17.00 -5.45 2.85
C VAL A 157 -16.01 -4.38 2.41
N LEU A 158 -16.36 -3.10 2.53
CA LEU A 158 -15.46 -1.98 2.22
C LEU A 158 -14.50 -1.68 3.39
N ASP A 159 -13.37 -1.04 3.07
CA ASP A 159 -12.44 -0.51 4.08
C ASP A 159 -12.96 0.82 4.64
N PHE A 160 -13.99 0.72 5.49
CA PHE A 160 -14.51 1.85 6.25
C PHE A 160 -13.67 2.13 7.50
N ASP A 161 -13.62 3.40 7.91
CA ASP A 161 -13.31 3.75 9.29
C ASP A 161 -14.38 3.14 10.23
N ALA A 162 -14.02 2.90 11.48
CA ALA A 162 -14.88 2.24 12.44
C ALA A 162 -16.21 2.98 12.68
N PRO A 163 -16.26 4.31 12.86
CA PRO A 163 -17.51 5.07 12.93
C PRO A 163 -18.44 4.83 11.73
N THR A 164 -17.92 4.94 10.50
CA THR A 164 -18.72 4.69 9.27
C THR A 164 -19.20 3.25 9.19
N HIS A 165 -18.37 2.27 9.57
CA HIS A 165 -18.77 0.86 9.61
C HIS A 165 -19.87 0.61 10.64
N LEU A 166 -19.81 1.23 11.83
CA LEU A 166 -20.87 1.14 12.84
C LEU A 166 -22.22 1.65 12.32
N GLN A 167 -22.22 2.66 11.43
CA GLN A 167 -23.43 3.17 10.80
C GLN A 167 -23.94 2.29 9.65
N ASN A 168 -23.10 1.38 9.13
CA ASN A 168 -23.34 0.63 7.89
C ASN A 168 -23.01 -0.86 8.03
N LEU A 169 -23.32 -1.48 9.18
CA LEU A 169 -22.91 -2.86 9.52
C LEU A 169 -23.29 -3.92 8.47
N GLU A 170 -24.46 -3.75 7.84
CA GLU A 170 -24.99 -4.70 6.85
C GLU A 170 -24.68 -4.29 5.41
N PHE A 171 -24.00 -3.16 5.19
CA PHE A 171 -23.71 -2.67 3.85
C PHE A 171 -22.74 -3.60 3.12
N LYS A 172 -23.09 -3.93 1.87
CA LYS A 172 -22.23 -4.72 0.98
C LYS A 172 -22.12 -4.04 -0.37
N ALA A 173 -20.88 -3.72 -0.77
CA ALA A 173 -20.61 -3.10 -2.05
C ALA A 173 -20.77 -4.11 -3.19
N ASN A 174 -21.54 -3.72 -4.20
CA ASN A 174 -21.63 -4.44 -5.46
C ASN A 174 -20.40 -4.15 -6.33
N PHE A 175 -20.12 -5.06 -7.27
CA PHE A 175 -19.05 -4.88 -8.23
C PHE A 175 -19.34 -3.72 -9.20
N ALA A 176 -18.37 -2.82 -9.36
CA ALA A 176 -18.42 -1.71 -10.31
C ALA A 176 -17.46 -1.97 -11.48
N GLU A 177 -17.94 -2.71 -12.49
CA GLU A 177 -17.11 -3.36 -13.51
C GLU A 177 -16.06 -2.46 -14.19
N HIS A 178 -16.44 -1.22 -14.49
CA HIS A 178 -15.61 -0.32 -15.27
C HIS A 178 -15.04 0.84 -14.46
N PHE A 179 -15.14 0.87 -13.14
CA PHE A 179 -14.69 2.03 -12.39
C PHE A 179 -13.15 2.15 -12.39
N LEU A 180 -12.63 3.25 -12.93
CA LEU A 180 -11.21 3.62 -12.88
C LEU A 180 -11.07 5.15 -12.99
N GLN A 181 -10.35 5.75 -12.06
CA GLN A 181 -10.14 7.19 -11.99
C GLN A 181 -8.72 7.54 -11.62
N ILE A 182 -8.26 8.70 -12.08
CA ILE A 182 -6.97 9.29 -11.68
C ILE A 182 -7.20 9.95 -10.32
N ILE A 183 -6.28 9.76 -9.37
CA ILE A 183 -6.24 10.63 -8.20
C ILE A 183 -5.56 11.94 -8.61
N PRO A 184 -6.25 13.10 -8.56
CA PRO A 184 -5.71 14.35 -9.08
C PRO A 184 -4.38 14.75 -8.43
N SER A 185 -3.52 15.46 -9.18
CA SER A 185 -2.32 16.08 -8.61
C SER A 185 -2.70 17.09 -7.52
N ASN A 186 -1.93 17.15 -6.45
CA ASN A 186 -2.21 17.96 -5.25
C ASN A 186 -3.53 17.58 -4.55
N SER A 187 -3.88 16.31 -4.60
CA SER A 187 -5.00 15.74 -3.83
C SER A 187 -4.54 14.45 -3.16
N TYR A 188 -4.99 14.25 -1.92
CA TYR A 188 -4.73 13.04 -1.15
C TYR A 188 -5.88 12.05 -1.28
N TYR A 189 -5.61 10.80 -0.94
CA TYR A 189 -6.58 9.72 -0.91
C TYR A 189 -6.24 8.78 0.27
N PRO A 190 -7.23 8.15 0.90
CA PRO A 190 -6.99 7.12 1.89
C PRO A 190 -6.49 5.86 1.17
N MET A 191 -5.17 5.69 1.09
CA MET A 191 -4.59 4.51 0.48
C MET A 191 -4.82 3.31 1.38
N CYS A 192 -5.45 2.27 0.84
CA CYS A 192 -5.60 0.98 1.49
C CYS A 192 -4.72 -0.06 0.80
N SER A 193 -4.05 -0.86 1.62
CA SER A 193 -3.07 -1.84 1.19
C SER A 193 -3.65 -3.24 0.93
N MET A 194 -4.94 -3.45 1.16
CA MET A 194 -5.61 -4.74 0.91
C MET A 194 -5.51 -5.19 -0.55
N ASN A 195 -5.44 -4.24 -1.49
CA ASN A 195 -5.37 -4.48 -2.93
C ASN A 195 -4.62 -3.33 -3.59
N LEU A 196 -3.30 -3.44 -3.69
CA LEU A 196 -2.44 -2.34 -4.13
C LEU A 196 -1.28 -2.86 -4.96
N ALA A 197 -0.95 -2.18 -6.06
CA ALA A 197 0.21 -2.50 -6.87
C ALA A 197 1.05 -1.28 -7.19
N PHE A 198 2.36 -1.44 -7.25
CA PHE A 198 3.28 -0.36 -7.58
C PHE A 198 4.52 -0.85 -8.33
N ARG A 199 5.13 0.07 -9.07
CA ARG A 199 6.40 -0.11 -9.75
C ARG A 199 7.56 -0.14 -8.76
N LYS A 200 8.57 -0.99 -8.99
CA LYS A 200 9.73 -1.15 -8.09
C LYS A 200 10.43 0.16 -7.76
N GLU A 201 10.42 1.13 -8.68
CA GLU A 201 11.07 2.43 -8.57
C GLU A 201 10.51 3.24 -7.38
N ILE A 202 9.24 3.04 -7.02
CA ILE A 202 8.62 3.71 -5.87
C ILE A 202 8.56 2.84 -4.61
N ALA A 203 9.18 1.65 -4.61
CA ALA A 203 9.29 0.83 -3.40
C ALA A 203 9.86 1.58 -2.18
N PRO A 204 10.83 2.53 -2.31
CA PRO A 204 11.27 3.35 -1.19
C PRO A 204 10.16 4.22 -0.57
N LEU A 205 9.13 4.59 -1.34
CA LEU A 205 7.98 5.38 -0.86
C LEU A 205 6.95 4.53 -0.11
N MET A 206 6.97 3.20 -0.28
CA MET A 206 6.02 2.27 0.32
C MET A 206 6.49 1.82 1.71
N TYR A 207 6.79 2.78 2.58
CA TYR A 207 7.11 2.53 3.98
C TYR A 207 5.88 2.79 4.85
N PHE A 208 5.31 1.71 5.38
CA PHE A 208 4.16 1.79 6.27
C PHE A 208 4.65 2.14 7.67
N PRO A 209 4.22 3.28 8.28
CA PRO A 209 4.71 3.74 9.57
C PRO A 209 4.60 2.74 10.71
N LEU A 210 5.33 3.03 11.78
CA LEU A 210 5.39 2.19 12.98
C LEU A 210 4.00 2.08 13.60
N MET A 211 3.36 0.92 13.57
CA MET A 211 2.07 0.64 14.22
C MET A 211 2.11 -0.78 14.80
N GLY A 212 1.08 -1.21 15.52
CA GLY A 212 1.11 -2.48 16.24
C GLY A 212 2.19 -2.43 17.32
N GLU A 213 3.12 -3.38 17.30
CA GLU A 213 4.13 -3.60 18.34
C GLU A 213 5.56 -3.42 17.83
N ASN A 214 6.43 -2.96 18.74
CA ASN A 214 7.87 -2.98 18.55
C ASN A 214 8.47 -4.38 18.86
N THR A 215 9.79 -4.51 18.78
CA THR A 215 10.49 -5.78 19.03
C THR A 215 10.37 -6.31 20.47
N SER A 216 10.02 -5.45 21.43
CA SER A 216 9.79 -5.82 22.84
C SER A 216 8.31 -6.06 23.17
N GLY A 217 7.40 -6.00 22.19
CA GLY A 217 5.95 -6.15 22.40
C GLY A 217 5.25 -4.90 22.93
N LYS A 218 5.94 -3.75 23.00
CA LYS A 218 5.31 -2.47 23.37
C LYS A 218 4.58 -1.91 22.15
N LYS A 219 3.34 -1.44 22.36
CA LYS A 219 2.56 -0.80 21.30
C LYS A 219 3.14 0.55 20.88
N TRP A 220 3.10 0.82 19.57
CA TRP A 220 3.45 2.12 18.99
C TRP A 220 2.31 3.14 19.12
N GLY A 221 1.06 2.71 18.93
CA GLY A 221 -0.12 3.59 18.85
C GLY A 221 -0.55 3.84 17.40
N TYR A 222 -1.67 4.57 17.24
CA TYR A 222 -2.22 4.98 15.93
C TYR A 222 -2.58 3.86 14.95
N ASP A 223 -2.83 2.64 15.42
CA ASP A 223 -3.13 1.46 14.59
C ASP A 223 -4.22 1.74 13.52
N ARG A 224 -4.09 1.07 12.36
CA ARG A 224 -4.98 1.20 11.17
C ARG A 224 -4.81 2.49 10.35
N PHE A 225 -3.75 3.26 10.56
CA PHE A 225 -3.40 4.41 9.72
C PHE A 225 -2.10 4.21 8.91
N ASP A 226 -1.50 3.02 8.92
CA ASP A 226 -0.15 2.81 8.39
C ASP A 226 -0.08 2.99 6.87
N ASP A 227 -0.99 2.37 6.14
CA ASP A 227 -1.16 2.59 4.71
C ASP A 227 -1.73 3.98 4.39
N ILE A 228 -2.64 4.54 5.20
CA ILE A 228 -3.14 5.91 5.01
C ILE A 228 -1.97 6.92 5.01
N TRP A 229 -1.10 6.88 6.02
CA TRP A 229 0.04 7.81 6.12
C TRP A 229 1.11 7.54 5.08
N ALA A 230 1.37 6.27 4.75
CA ALA A 230 2.22 5.93 3.61
C ALA A 230 1.65 6.51 2.30
N GLY A 231 0.33 6.50 2.14
CA GLY A 231 -0.39 7.11 1.02
C GLY A 231 -0.20 8.62 0.96
N ILE A 232 -0.35 9.31 2.10
CA ILE A 232 -0.11 10.76 2.22
C ILE A 232 1.33 11.10 1.81
N PHE A 233 2.33 10.42 2.37
CA PHE A 233 3.73 10.70 2.09
C PHE A 233 4.10 10.39 0.64
N SER A 234 3.72 9.21 0.15
CA SER A 234 4.02 8.79 -1.22
C SER A 234 3.34 9.69 -2.24
N LYS A 235 2.07 10.06 -2.03
CA LYS A 235 1.33 10.95 -2.92
C LYS A 235 1.97 12.33 -3.04
N LYS A 236 2.38 12.93 -1.92
CA LYS A 236 3.09 14.22 -1.90
C LYS A 236 4.35 14.20 -2.77
N ILE A 237 5.13 13.12 -2.66
CA ILE A 237 6.38 12.96 -3.39
C ILE A 237 6.12 12.63 -4.86
N MET A 238 5.16 11.76 -5.15
CA MET A 238 4.78 11.41 -6.51
C MET A 238 4.29 12.62 -7.30
N ASP A 239 3.44 13.45 -6.71
CA ASP A 239 2.95 14.68 -7.36
C ASP A 239 4.10 15.65 -7.66
N HIS A 240 5.00 15.83 -6.70
CA HIS A 240 6.21 16.66 -6.87
C HIS A 240 7.09 16.18 -8.03
N LEU A 241 7.17 14.87 -8.24
CA LEU A 241 7.97 14.24 -9.29
C LEU A 241 7.20 14.02 -10.61
N GLY A 242 5.94 14.48 -10.71
CA GLY A 242 5.11 14.29 -11.90
C GLY A 242 4.72 12.83 -12.15
N LEU A 243 4.55 12.04 -11.09
CA LEU A 243 4.14 10.63 -11.12
C LEU A 243 2.67 10.50 -10.71
N ALA A 244 1.96 9.54 -11.28
CA ALA A 244 0.52 9.42 -11.10
C ALA A 244 0.10 8.20 -10.27
N VAL A 245 -1.04 8.37 -9.59
CA VAL A 245 -1.81 7.32 -8.93
C VAL A 245 -3.11 7.11 -9.68
N ILE A 246 -3.48 5.86 -9.89
CA ILE A 246 -4.81 5.48 -10.40
C ILE A 246 -5.56 4.63 -9.38
N ASN A 247 -6.87 4.83 -9.30
CA ASN A 247 -7.76 4.19 -8.34
C ASN A 247 -8.93 3.53 -9.05
N GLY A 248 -9.30 2.31 -8.67
CA GLY A 248 -10.45 1.61 -9.21
C GLY A 248 -10.18 0.14 -9.44
N ALA A 249 -10.53 -0.38 -10.61
CA ALA A 249 -10.14 -1.73 -11.01
C ALA A 249 -8.61 -1.89 -10.89
N PRO A 250 -8.09 -3.03 -10.41
CA PRO A 250 -8.85 -4.24 -10.14
C PRO A 250 -9.61 -4.22 -8.82
N PHE A 251 -10.71 -4.96 -8.77
CA PHE A 251 -11.49 -5.27 -7.59
C PHE A 251 -11.14 -6.66 -7.03
N VAL A 252 -11.21 -6.78 -5.71
CA VAL A 252 -11.19 -8.06 -4.97
C VAL A 252 -12.46 -8.20 -4.15
N GLU A 253 -12.89 -9.43 -3.88
CA GLU A 253 -13.98 -9.69 -2.96
C GLU A 253 -13.43 -9.79 -1.53
N HIS A 254 -13.61 -8.74 -0.74
CA HIS A 254 -13.16 -8.71 0.66
C HIS A 254 -14.23 -9.34 1.55
N ARG A 255 -13.92 -10.50 2.14
CA ARG A 255 -14.93 -11.34 2.81
C ARG A 255 -15.05 -11.15 4.32
N LYS A 256 -14.16 -10.38 4.95
CA LYS A 256 -14.11 -10.27 6.41
C LYS A 256 -14.41 -8.87 6.90
N ALA A 257 -15.41 -8.74 7.76
CA ALA A 257 -15.57 -7.58 8.62
C ALA A 257 -14.80 -7.82 9.93
N SER A 258 -13.89 -6.92 10.26
CA SER A 258 -13.30 -6.87 11.60
C SER A 258 -14.29 -6.24 12.59
N ASP A 259 -14.12 -6.54 13.87
CA ASP A 259 -14.97 -6.01 14.95
C ASP A 259 -14.87 -4.47 15.00
N PRO A 260 -15.95 -3.73 14.67
CA PRO A 260 -15.89 -2.29 14.54
C PRO A 260 -15.66 -1.58 15.88
N PHE A 261 -16.05 -2.18 17.01
CA PHE A 261 -15.77 -1.60 18.33
C PHE A 261 -14.28 -1.68 18.68
N LYS A 262 -13.63 -2.82 18.36
CA LYS A 262 -12.17 -2.94 18.53
C LYS A 262 -11.41 -2.03 17.58
N ASN A 263 -11.90 -1.85 16.36
CA ASN A 263 -11.29 -0.92 15.42
C ASN A 263 -11.44 0.52 15.88
N LEU A 264 -12.59 0.92 16.42
CA LEU A 264 -12.79 2.27 16.96
C LEU A 264 -11.76 2.62 18.02
N ILE A 265 -11.47 1.70 18.95
CA ILE A 265 -10.43 1.89 19.98
C ILE A 265 -9.04 2.04 19.36
N LYS A 266 -8.73 1.23 18.34
CA LYS A 266 -7.43 1.27 17.63
C LYS A 266 -7.25 2.56 16.84
N GLU A 267 -8.31 3.02 16.19
CA GLU A 267 -8.31 4.17 15.30
C GLU A 267 -8.43 5.50 16.04
N ALA A 268 -8.93 5.53 17.28
CA ALA A 268 -9.30 6.77 17.98
C ALA A 268 -8.20 7.86 17.96
N GLU A 269 -6.98 7.52 18.36
CA GLU A 269 -5.85 8.46 18.33
C GLU A 269 -5.46 8.82 16.90
N GLY A 270 -5.56 7.86 15.97
CA GLY A 270 -5.27 8.00 14.55
C GLY A 270 -6.18 9.01 13.85
N ILE A 271 -7.48 8.99 14.17
CA ILE A 271 -8.50 9.88 13.59
C ILE A 271 -8.15 11.35 13.86
N GLU A 272 -7.87 11.70 15.12
CA GLU A 272 -7.49 13.05 15.50
C GLU A 272 -6.16 13.45 14.86
N ILE A 273 -5.13 12.59 14.96
CA ILE A 273 -3.80 12.96 14.50
C ILE A 273 -3.74 13.08 12.97
N ASN A 274 -4.58 12.34 12.24
CA ASN A 274 -4.65 12.42 10.79
C ASN A 274 -5.06 13.81 10.32
N GLU A 275 -5.92 14.53 11.06
CA GLU A 275 -6.30 15.92 10.80
C GLU A 275 -5.13 16.92 10.86
N ILE A 276 -4.01 16.51 11.46
CA ILE A 276 -2.78 17.30 11.56
C ILE A 276 -1.79 16.84 10.49
N ILE A 277 -1.54 15.53 10.37
CA ILE A 277 -0.47 14.97 9.54
C ILE A 277 -0.57 15.39 8.08
N TRP A 278 -1.75 15.29 7.45
CA TRP A 278 -1.87 15.62 6.02
C TRP A 278 -1.59 17.10 5.75
N LYS A 279 -1.98 18.00 6.67
CA LYS A 279 -1.77 19.46 6.56
C LYS A 279 -0.30 19.79 6.70
N GLU A 280 0.41 19.16 7.65
CA GLU A 280 1.85 19.38 7.83
C GLU A 280 2.66 18.86 6.64
N VAL A 281 2.26 17.73 6.05
CA VAL A 281 2.86 17.21 4.79
C VAL A 281 2.61 18.17 3.63
N GLU A 282 1.39 18.71 3.51
CA GLU A 282 1.03 19.64 2.46
C GLU A 282 1.91 20.90 2.46
N LYS A 283 2.19 21.48 3.64
CA LYS A 283 3.04 22.66 3.81
C LYS A 283 4.47 22.48 3.30
N VAL A 284 4.99 21.25 3.26
CA VAL A 284 6.37 20.99 2.85
C VAL A 284 6.55 21.29 1.37
N LYS A 285 7.52 22.15 1.06
CA LYS A 285 8.01 22.38 -0.31
C LYS A 285 9.25 21.52 -0.56
N LEU A 286 9.10 20.57 -1.50
CA LEU A 286 10.16 19.67 -1.93
C LEU A 286 10.98 20.31 -3.06
N THR A 287 12.27 20.01 -3.11
CA THR A 287 13.19 20.48 -4.16
C THR A 287 14.05 19.38 -4.75
N SER A 288 14.23 18.25 -4.05
CA SER A 288 14.90 17.08 -4.62
C SER A 288 14.11 16.52 -5.81
N ASN A 289 14.83 16.02 -6.82
CA ASN A 289 14.28 15.50 -8.07
C ASN A 289 14.33 13.96 -8.17
N ASP A 290 14.56 13.27 -7.06
CA ASP A 290 14.63 11.82 -7.00
C ASP A 290 13.81 11.26 -5.83
N ILE A 291 13.35 10.02 -5.97
CA ILE A 291 12.43 9.36 -5.02
C ILE A 291 12.97 9.38 -3.57
N ILE A 292 14.23 9.00 -3.39
CA ILE A 292 14.83 8.84 -2.06
C ILE A 292 15.13 10.21 -1.47
N GLY A 293 15.70 11.12 -2.25
CA GLY A 293 16.00 12.48 -1.86
C GLY A 293 14.74 13.24 -1.46
N SER A 294 13.65 13.14 -2.23
CA SER A 294 12.36 13.76 -1.91
C SER A 294 11.77 13.21 -0.62
N TYR A 295 11.86 11.89 -0.37
CA TYR A 295 11.34 11.33 0.89
C TYR A 295 12.21 11.73 2.10
N ARG A 296 13.53 11.75 1.96
CA ARG A 296 14.45 12.27 3.00
C ARG A 296 14.17 13.73 3.30
N GLU A 297 13.91 14.53 2.28
CA GLU A 297 13.57 15.93 2.42
C GLU A 297 12.22 16.11 3.13
N LEU A 298 11.19 15.37 2.70
CA LEU A 298 9.85 15.40 3.30
C LEU A 298 9.91 15.10 4.80
N ILE A 299 10.50 13.96 5.18
CA ILE A 299 10.48 13.47 6.55
C ILE A 299 11.29 14.36 7.51
N LYS A 300 12.30 15.07 6.98
CA LYS A 300 13.08 16.05 7.74
C LYS A 300 12.31 17.35 7.94
N LYS A 301 11.65 17.86 6.91
CA LYS A 301 10.97 19.16 6.90
C LYS A 301 9.59 19.15 7.56
N VAL A 302 8.88 18.02 7.52
CA VAL A 302 7.53 17.93 8.10
C VAL A 302 7.55 18.18 9.60
N GLU A 303 6.65 19.05 10.07
CA GLU A 303 6.52 19.43 11.48
C GLU A 303 5.53 18.50 12.20
N PHE A 304 5.98 17.28 12.48
CA PHE A 304 5.17 16.34 13.25
C PHE A 304 4.96 16.77 14.71
N PRO A 305 3.90 16.27 15.37
CA PRO A 305 3.72 16.37 16.81
C PRO A 305 4.98 15.93 17.57
N LYS A 306 5.32 16.66 18.64
CA LYS A 306 6.56 16.47 19.40
C LYS A 306 6.43 15.34 20.44
N ASN A 307 6.24 14.11 19.98
CA ASN A 307 6.21 12.92 20.83
C ASN A 307 7.22 11.85 20.36
N ASP A 308 7.46 10.85 21.20
CA ASP A 308 8.43 9.78 20.93
C ASP A 308 8.10 8.98 19.68
N TYR A 309 6.81 8.83 19.37
CA TYR A 309 6.37 8.13 18.18
C TYR A 309 6.94 8.78 16.92
N PHE A 310 6.72 10.08 16.72
CA PHE A 310 7.16 10.76 15.50
C PHE A 310 8.67 10.92 15.42
N ILE A 311 9.37 11.03 16.56
CA ILE A 311 10.84 10.98 16.60
C ILE A 311 11.35 9.65 16.06
N ASN A 312 10.74 8.54 16.49
CA ASN A 312 11.10 7.20 16.02
C ASN A 312 10.68 6.96 14.58
N LEU A 313 9.52 7.45 14.15
CA LEU A 313 9.09 7.37 12.76
C LEU A 313 10.10 8.05 11.82
N LYS A 314 10.52 9.29 12.14
CA LYS A 314 11.55 10.00 11.34
C LYS A 314 12.83 9.17 11.20
N LYS A 315 13.32 8.59 12.31
CA LYS A 315 14.52 7.73 12.31
C LYS A 315 14.30 6.48 11.46
N ALA A 316 13.17 5.79 11.65
CA ALA A 316 12.85 4.55 10.98
C ALA A 316 12.73 4.74 9.46
N THR A 317 12.06 5.80 9.00
CA THR A 317 11.98 6.16 7.59
C THR A 317 13.36 6.41 6.98
N LEU A 318 14.26 7.10 7.68
CA LEU A 318 15.62 7.35 7.18
C LEU A 318 16.43 6.04 7.02
N ILE A 319 16.30 5.12 7.99
CA ILE A 319 16.93 3.79 7.92
C ILE A 319 16.32 2.98 6.77
N TRP A 320 14.99 2.99 6.63
CA TRP A 320 14.28 2.33 5.53
C TRP A 320 14.83 2.76 4.18
N LEU A 321 14.99 4.08 3.96
CA LEU A 321 15.52 4.64 2.71
C LEU A 321 16.97 4.22 2.43
N ASP A 322 17.78 3.99 3.47
CA ASP A 322 19.15 3.48 3.31
C ASP A 322 19.18 2.04 2.78
N LEU A 323 18.12 1.25 2.99
CA LEU A 323 18.04 -0.13 2.50
C LEU A 323 17.90 -0.23 0.98
N PHE A 324 17.45 0.84 0.32
CA PHE A 324 17.31 0.93 -1.14
C PHE A 324 18.48 1.66 -1.81
N SER A 325 19.31 2.35 -1.02
CA SER A 325 20.45 3.14 -1.52
C SER A 325 21.73 2.31 -1.66
N LYS A 326 21.81 1.17 -0.98
CA LYS A 326 22.99 0.28 -0.99
C LYS A 326 22.92 -0.63 -2.21
N LYS A 327 23.76 -0.36 -3.21
CA LYS A 327 24.08 -1.30 -4.30
C LYS A 327 25.11 -2.32 -3.86
#